data_AF-A0A6N6KH26-F1
#
_entry.id   AF-A0A6N6KH26-F1
#
_cell.length_a   1.000
_cell.length_b   1.000
_cell.length_c   1.000
_cell.angle_alpha   90.00
_cell.angle_beta   90.00
_cell.angle_gamma   90.00
#
_symmetry.space_group_name_H-M   'P 1'
#
loop_
_entity.id
_entity.type
_entity.pdbx_description
1 polymer ?
#
loop_
_entity_poly.entity_id
_entity_poly.type
_entity_poly.pdbx_seq_one_letter_code
_entity_poly.pdbx_strand_id
1 'polypeptide(L)'
;MESDKNGKQPEKKPKLTRDGLKKALRLYSYVLPYKWHFIIGMILLSAGSLIFLGIMKIPGEILNIISGEASLGLTLGRLFFFLVILLVI
;
A
#
# COMPACT_ATOMS: atom_id res chain seq x y z
N MET A 1 33.76 24.43 37.59
CA MET A 1 33.27 23.08 37.26
C MET A 1 32.17 23.26 36.23
N GLU A 2 32.46 22.69 35.07
CA GLU A 2 31.88 22.93 33.75
C GLU A 2 30.40 22.53 33.66
N SER A 3 29.70 23.23 32.77
CA SER A 3 28.32 23.03 32.32
C SER A 3 28.00 21.59 31.90
N ASP A 4 26.94 21.00 32.48
CA ASP A 4 26.12 20.01 31.78
C ASP A 4 24.64 20.41 31.91
N LYS A 5 24.17 21.18 30.92
CA LYS A 5 22.75 21.36 30.63
C LYS A 5 22.45 20.78 29.25
N ASN A 6 22.63 19.47 29.09
CA ASN A 6 22.06 18.77 27.95
C ASN A 6 20.62 18.34 28.26
N GLY A 7 19.76 19.34 28.47
CA GLY A 7 18.31 19.14 28.42
C GLY A 7 17.93 18.83 26.99
N LYS A 8 17.76 17.55 26.66
CA LYS A 8 17.13 17.11 25.42
C LYS A 8 15.74 17.74 25.36
N GLN A 9 15.62 18.84 24.62
CA GLN A 9 14.34 19.46 24.36
C GLN A 9 13.47 18.43 23.65
N PRO A 10 12.24 18.17 24.12
CA PRO A 10 11.36 17.23 23.44
C PRO A 10 11.15 17.76 22.03
N GLU A 11 11.58 16.98 21.02
CA GLU A 11 11.33 17.28 19.62
C GLU A 11 9.84 17.54 19.45
N LYS A 12 9.46 18.82 19.33
CA LYS A 12 8.08 19.21 19.13
C LYS A 12 7.67 18.63 17.79
N LYS A 13 6.84 17.58 17.82
CA LYS A 13 6.22 16.99 16.62
C LYS A 13 5.70 18.15 15.77
N PRO A 14 6.18 18.31 14.53
CA PRO A 14 5.79 19.45 13.71
C PRO A 14 4.27 19.46 13.61
N LYS A 15 3.65 20.54 14.11
CA LYS A 15 2.20 20.68 14.06
C LYS A 15 1.79 20.75 12.59
N LEU A 16 0.72 20.05 12.22
CA LEU A 16 0.14 20.13 10.89
C LEU A 16 -0.47 21.52 10.71
N THR A 17 0.34 22.46 10.25
CA THR A 17 -0.05 23.86 9.99
C THR A 17 -0.42 24.00 8.52
N ARG A 18 -1.37 24.90 8.21
CA ARG A 18 -1.77 25.21 6.82
C ARG A 18 -0.57 25.63 5.96
N ASP A 19 0.41 26.31 6.54
CA ASP A 19 1.69 26.61 5.89
C ASP A 19 2.53 25.37 5.54
N GLY A 20 2.49 24.33 6.38
CA GLY A 20 3.17 23.06 6.12
C GLY A 20 2.56 22.34 4.92
N LEU A 21 1.22 22.32 4.83
CA LEU A 21 0.51 21.76 3.68
C LEU A 21 0.82 22.54 2.39
N LYS A 22 0.88 23.88 2.46
CA LYS A 22 1.21 24.73 1.31
C LYS A 22 2.65 24.50 0.81
N LYS A 23 3.60 24.30 1.73
CA LYS A 23 4.99 23.93 1.40
C LYS A 23 5.09 22.52 0.79
N ALA A 24 4.38 21.54 1.34
CA ALA A 24 4.35 20.18 0.82
C ALA A 24 3.74 20.12 -0.60
N LEU A 25 2.65 20.84 -0.84
CA LEU A 25 2.05 20.99 -2.18
C LEU A 25 3.01 21.65 -3.17
N ARG A 26 3.80 22.63 -2.72
CA ARG A 26 4.85 23.25 -3.55
C ARG A 26 5.97 22.28 -3.90
N LEU A 27 6.33 21.36 -2.99
CA LEU A 27 7.29 20.28 -3.28
C LEU A 27 6.73 19.31 -4.33
N TYR A 28 5.44 18.98 -4.23
CA TYR A 28 4.74 18.17 -5.22
C TYR A 28 4.79 18.79 -6.63
N SER A 29 4.82 20.13 -6.72
CA SER A 29 4.99 20.86 -7.98
C SER A 29 6.28 20.50 -8.74
N TYR A 30 7.34 20.12 -8.03
CA TYR A 30 8.62 19.71 -8.64
C TYR A 30 8.58 18.27 -9.19
N VAL A 31 7.65 17.45 -8.71
CA VAL A 31 7.44 16.08 -9.19
C VAL A 31 6.51 16.06 -10.42
N LEU A 32 5.76 17.15 -10.66
CA LEU A 32 4.84 17.29 -11.80
C LEU A 32 5.46 17.03 -13.19
N PRO A 33 6.71 17.43 -13.54
CA PRO A 33 7.28 17.08 -14.85
C PRO A 33 7.45 15.56 -15.05
N TYR A 34 7.50 14.76 -13.97
CA TYR A 34 7.63 13.30 -14.00
C TYR A 34 6.33 12.58 -13.64
N LYS A 35 5.18 13.25 -13.77
CA LYS A 35 3.83 12.67 -13.52
C LYS A 35 3.63 11.28 -14.12
N TRP A 36 4.15 11.03 -15.31
CA TRP A 36 3.99 9.74 -15.97
C TRP A 36 4.63 8.58 -15.20
N HIS A 37 5.85 8.78 -14.69
CA HIS A 37 6.51 7.79 -13.84
C HIS A 37 5.74 7.59 -12.54
N PHE A 38 5.19 8.66 -11.98
CA PHE A 38 4.33 8.59 -10.80
C PHE A 38 3.04 7.81 -11.07
N ILE A 39 2.35 8.07 -12.18
CA ILE A 39 1.12 7.36 -12.57
C ILE A 39 1.40 5.87 -12.81
N ILE A 40 2.49 5.54 -13.50
CA ILE A 40 2.90 4.14 -13.71
C ILE A 40 3.17 3.47 -12.37
N GLY A 41 3.89 4.13 -11.46
CA GLY A 41 4.11 3.64 -10.11
C GLY A 41 2.80 3.46 -9.32
N MET A 42 1.84 4.37 -9.47
CA MET A 42 0.52 4.28 -8.84
C MET A 42 -0.30 3.10 -9.39
N ILE A 43 -0.24 2.85 -10.69
CA ILE A 43 -0.90 1.69 -11.33
C ILE A 43 -0.25 0.40 -10.81
N LEU A 44 1.08 0.33 -10.83
CA LEU A 44 1.81 -0.86 -10.37
C LEU A 44 1.58 -1.12 -8.87
N LEU A 45 1.53 -0.06 -8.05
CA LEU A 45 1.23 -0.14 -6.63
C LEU A 45 -0.20 -0.65 -6.39
N SER A 46 -1.17 -0.14 -7.15
CA SER A 46 -2.57 -0.56 -7.07
C SER A 46 -2.72 -2.01 -7.53
N ALA A 47 -2.07 -2.38 -8.63
CA ALA A 47 -2.05 -3.74 -9.14
C ALA A 47 -1.45 -4.69 -8.09
N GLY A 48 -0.23 -4.43 -7.62
CA GLY A 48 0.43 -5.24 -6.59
C GLY A 48 -0.39 -5.41 -5.30
N SER A 49 -1.12 -4.38 -4.88
CA SER A 49 -2.06 -4.45 -3.77
C SER A 49 -3.21 -5.44 -4.04
N LEU A 50 -3.78 -5.42 -5.25
CA LEU A 50 -4.80 -6.40 -5.66
C LEU A 50 -4.24 -7.81 -5.77
N ILE A 51 -3.00 -7.98 -6.26
CA ILE A 51 -2.28 -9.27 -6.27
C ILE A 51 -2.21 -9.83 -4.85
N PHE A 52 -1.72 -9.01 -3.93
CA PHE A 52 -1.56 -9.39 -2.53
C PHE A 52 -2.89 -9.77 -1.89
N LEU A 53 -3.95 -8.99 -2.13
CA LEU A 53 -5.28 -9.27 -1.61
C LEU A 53 -5.85 -10.59 -2.18
N GLY A 54 -5.62 -10.84 -3.47
CA GLY A 54 -5.98 -12.10 -4.14
C GLY A 54 -5.30 -13.30 -3.49
N ILE A 55 -3.98 -13.22 -3.27
CA ILE A 55 -3.21 -14.27 -2.58
C ILE A 55 -3.75 -14.52 -1.18
N MET A 56 -3.99 -13.46 -0.39
CA MET A 56 -4.48 -13.57 0.98
C MET A 56 -5.88 -14.20 1.08
N LYS A 57 -6.71 -14.11 0.03
CA LYS A 57 -8.06 -14.69 0.00
C LYS A 57 -8.07 -16.20 -0.29
N ILE A 58 -7.07 -16.72 -1.00
CA ILE A 58 -7.03 -18.12 -1.45
C ILE A 58 -7.06 -19.13 -0.29
N PRO A 59 -6.28 -18.96 0.80
CA PRO A 59 -6.33 -19.88 1.93
C PRO A 59 -7.74 -20.03 2.53
N GLY A 60 -8.47 -18.93 2.69
CA GLY A 60 -9.85 -18.95 3.21
C GLY A 60 -10.81 -19.72 2.31
N GLU A 61 -10.67 -19.57 0.99
CA GLU A 61 -11.50 -20.29 0.03
C GLU A 61 -11.17 -21.79 -0.02
N ILE A 62 -9.89 -22.16 0.10
CA ILE A 62 -9.46 -23.57 0.21
C ILE A 62 -10.10 -24.21 1.45
N LEU A 63 -10.08 -23.51 2.59
CA LEU A 63 -10.71 -24.01 3.82
C LEU A 63 -12.23 -24.18 3.69
N ASN A 64 -12.91 -23.24 3.01
CA ASN A 64 -14.34 -23.37 2.73
C ASN A 64 -14.67 -24.58 1.83
N ILE A 65 -13.85 -24.83 0.80
CA ILE A 65 -14.02 -25.98 -0.11
C ILE A 65 -13.84 -27.30 0.65
N ILE A 66 -12.84 -27.39 1.52
CA ILE A 66 -12.58 -28.57 2.36
C ILE A 66 -13.72 -28.77 3.38
N SER A 67 -14.31 -27.69 3.89
CA SER A 67 -15.37 -27.75 4.90
C SER A 67 -16.76 -28.06 4.32
N GLY A 68 -16.88 -28.20 2.99
CA GLY A 68 -18.16 -28.48 2.31
C GLY A 68 -19.11 -27.26 2.20
N GLU A 69 -18.73 -26.12 2.75
CA GLU A 69 -19.45 -24.83 2.75
C GLU A 69 -18.98 -23.97 1.57
N ALA A 70 -19.02 -24.53 0.35
CA ALA A 70 -18.63 -23.80 -0.86
C ALA A 70 -19.67 -22.73 -1.20
N SER A 71 -19.63 -21.59 -0.49
CA SER A 71 -20.57 -20.48 -0.64
C SER A 71 -20.35 -19.66 -1.92
N LEU A 72 -19.16 -19.73 -2.52
CA LEU A 72 -18.86 -19.13 -3.81
C LEU A 72 -18.53 -20.24 -4.79
N GLY A 73 -19.36 -20.44 -5.82
CA GLY A 73 -19.14 -21.39 -6.94
C GLY A 73 -17.92 -21.08 -7.82
N LEU A 74 -16.88 -20.47 -7.24
CA LEU A 74 -15.57 -20.28 -7.81
C LEU A 74 -14.83 -21.61 -7.69
N THR A 75 -14.95 -22.43 -8.73
CA THR A 75 -14.11 -23.62 -8.91
C THR A 75 -12.65 -23.28 -8.64
N LEU A 76 -11.96 -24.10 -7.85
CA LEU A 76 -10.56 -23.94 -7.43
C LEU A 76 -9.63 -23.59 -8.61
N GLY A 77 -9.85 -24.23 -9.77
CA GLY A 77 -9.11 -23.97 -11.00
C GLY A 77 -9.28 -22.55 -11.57
N ARG A 78 -10.45 -21.92 -11.41
CA ARG A 78 -10.69 -20.54 -11.88
C ARG A 78 -9.97 -19.53 -10.99
N LEU A 79 -9.95 -19.76 -9.67
CA LEU A 79 -9.17 -18.95 -8.72
C LEU A 79 -7.66 -19.07 -8.96
N PHE A 80 -7.18 -20.29 -9.19
CA PHE A 80 -5.78 -20.53 -9.53
C PHE A 80 -5.38 -19.83 -10.82
N PHE A 81 -6.23 -19.89 -11.86
CA PHE A 81 -5.97 -19.20 -13.12
C PHE A 81 -5.99 -17.67 -12.97
N PHE A 82 -6.92 -17.11 -12.19
CA PHE A 82 -6.92 -15.69 -11.83
C PHE A 82 -5.64 -15.30 -11.10
N LEU A 83 -5.15 -16.12 -10.16
CA LEU A 83 -3.90 -15.88 -9.45
C LEU A 83 -2.70 -15.86 -10.40
N VAL A 84 -2.61 -16.85 -11.31
CA VAL A 84 -1.49 -16.93 -12.26
C VAL A 84 -1.51 -15.75 -13.23
N ILE A 85 -2.68 -15.37 -13.76
CA ILE A 85 -2.81 -14.15 -14.58
C ILE A 85 -2.39 -12.91 -13.80
N LEU A 86 -2.83 -12.81 -12.55
CA LEU A 86 -2.56 -11.68 -11.65
C LEU A 86 -1.06 -11.59 -11.29
N LEU A 87 -0.32 -12.69 -11.28
CA LEU A 87 1.12 -12.76 -11.00
C LEU A 87 2.00 -12.47 -12.24
N VAL A 88 1.47 -12.70 -13.44
CA VAL A 88 2.18 -12.50 -14.72
C VAL A 88 2.01 -11.07 -15.27
N ILE A 89 0.97 -10.35 -14.81
CA ILE A 89 0.67 -8.95 -15.15
C ILE A 89 1.44 -7.98 -14.24
#